data_AF-A0A380P8P6-F1
#
_entry.id   AF-A0A380P8P6-F1
#
_cell.length_a   1.000
_cell.length_b   1.000
_cell.length_c   1.000
_cell.angle_alpha   90.00
_cell.angle_beta   90.00
_cell.angle_gamma   90.00
#
_symmetry.space_group_name_H-M   'P 1'
#
loop_
_entity.id
_entity.type
_entity.pdbx_description
1 polymer ?
#
loop_
_entity_poly.entity_id
_entity_poly.type
_entity_poly.pdbx_seq_one_letter_code
_entity_poly.pdbx_strand_id
1 'polypeptide(L)'
;MEKVKSIEQLGCYLVDKYGTQPQEGCWIIAVDTQLNILNESLVAMGTLNQVAIHPRDVYRHLIAINAYGFMMVHNHPSGNLTASSSDYQVLQQFILCSAIIKIHFLIFHY
;
A
#
# COMPACT_ATOMS: atom_id res chain seq x y z
N MET A 1 4.38 18.92 -9.53
CA MET A 1 4.59 17.48 -9.30
C MET A 1 4.84 16.84 -10.66
N GLU A 2 5.96 16.14 -10.82
CA GLU A 2 6.22 15.34 -12.01
C GLU A 2 5.10 14.28 -12.16
N LYS A 3 4.55 14.11 -13.35
CA LYS A 3 3.55 13.06 -13.60
C LYS A 3 4.25 11.71 -13.47
N VAL A 4 3.81 10.89 -12.52
CA VAL A 4 4.18 9.48 -12.43
C VAL A 4 3.66 8.77 -13.68
N LYS A 5 4.53 8.08 -14.42
CA LYS A 5 4.18 7.41 -15.69
C LYS A 5 4.23 5.88 -15.61
N SER A 6 4.74 5.32 -14.51
CA SER A 6 4.83 3.87 -14.32
C SER A 6 4.71 3.45 -12.86
N ILE A 7 4.46 2.15 -12.64
CA ILE A 7 4.39 1.52 -11.32
C ILE A 7 5.72 1.68 -10.59
N GLU A 8 6.84 1.54 -11.30
CA GLU A 8 8.19 1.68 -10.74
C GLU A 8 8.45 3.12 -10.27
N GLN A 9 8.08 4.11 -11.08
CA GLN A 9 8.20 5.52 -10.69
C GLN A 9 7.35 5.85 -9.47
N LEU A 10 6.13 5.28 -9.39
CA LEU A 10 5.29 5.43 -8.21
C LEU A 10 5.94 4.79 -6.99
N GLY A 11 6.45 3.57 -7.15
CA GLY A 11 7.14 2.81 -6.11
C GLY A 11 8.34 3.57 -5.53
N CYS A 12 9.23 4.08 -6.39
CA CYS A 12 10.37 4.88 -5.96
C CYS A 12 9.94 6.15 -5.21
N TYR A 13 8.95 6.89 -5.73
CA TYR A 13 8.40 8.07 -5.06
C TYR A 13 7.87 7.74 -3.66
N LEU A 14 7.16 6.61 -3.52
CA LEU A 14 6.60 6.18 -2.23
C LEU A 14 7.68 5.72 -1.26
N VAL A 15 8.74 5.07 -1.74
CA VAL A 15 9.88 4.70 -0.90
C VAL A 15 10.62 5.94 -0.40
N ASP A 16 10.86 6.94 -1.25
CA ASP A 16 11.47 8.20 -0.83
C ASP A 16 10.62 8.92 0.23
N LYS A 17 9.30 8.90 0.07
CA LYS A 17 8.35 9.59 0.95
C LYS A 17 8.15 8.89 2.30
N TYR A 18 8.03 7.57 2.31
CA TYR A 18 7.60 6.79 3.48
C TYR A 18 8.71 5.90 4.06
N GLY A 19 9.71 5.50 3.27
CA GLY A 19 10.73 4.54 3.67
C GLY A 19 11.62 5.01 4.83
N THR A 20 11.80 6.32 4.98
CA THR A 20 12.67 6.92 6.03
C THR A 20 11.90 7.38 7.28
N GLN A 21 10.61 7.08 7.37
CA GLN A 21 9.82 7.47 8.54
C GLN A 21 10.34 6.78 9.81
N PRO A 22 10.48 7.50 10.94
CA PRO A 22 11.06 6.96 12.17
C PRO A 22 10.14 5.94 12.86
N GLN A 23 8.85 5.99 12.56
CA GLN A 23 7.85 5.06 13.08
C GLN A 23 7.43 4.10 11.96
N GLU A 24 7.22 2.83 12.31
CA GLU A 24 6.58 1.87 11.39
C GLU A 24 5.17 2.32 11.06
N GLY A 25 4.81 2.18 9.79
CA GLY A 25 3.49 2.47 9.28
C GLY A 25 3.21 1.64 8.05
N CYS A 26 1.93 1.38 7.84
CA CYS A 26 1.43 0.79 6.61
C CYS A 26 0.43 1.74 5.99
N TRP A 27 0.65 2.06 4.70
CA TRP A 27 -0.18 2.96 3.92
C TRP A 27 -0.81 2.24 2.75
N ILE A 28 -2.00 2.68 2.39
CA ILE A 28 -2.67 2.37 1.12
C ILE A 28 -2.67 3.62 0.25
N ILE A 29 -2.11 3.50 -0.95
CA ILE A 29 -2.01 4.57 -1.93
C ILE A 29 -2.94 4.24 -3.07
N ALA A 30 -4.09 4.91 -3.14
CA ALA A 30 -5.08 4.70 -4.19
C ALA A 30 -4.76 5.55 -5.41
N VAL A 31 -4.97 5.00 -6.61
CA VAL A 31 -4.67 5.67 -7.88
C VAL A 31 -5.81 5.57 -8.89
N ASP A 32 -5.81 6.49 -9.84
CA ASP A 32 -6.65 6.42 -11.05
C ASP A 32 -5.99 5.60 -12.17
N THR A 33 -6.65 5.53 -13.34
CA THR A 33 -6.18 4.80 -14.52
C THR A 33 -4.91 5.37 -15.15
N GLN A 34 -4.53 6.61 -14.80
CA GLN A 34 -3.31 7.28 -15.23
C GLN A 34 -2.21 7.23 -14.15
N LEU A 35 -2.40 6.42 -13.10
CA LEU A 35 -1.52 6.33 -11.93
C LEU A 35 -1.38 7.64 -11.13
N ASN A 36 -2.32 8.58 -11.28
CA ASN A 36 -2.36 9.74 -10.39
C ASN A 36 -2.87 9.30 -9.01
N ILE A 37 -2.22 9.78 -7.95
CA ILE A 37 -2.63 9.49 -6.58
C ILE A 37 -3.97 10.17 -6.30
N LEU A 38 -4.99 9.37 -5.99
CA LEU A 38 -6.31 9.82 -5.55
C LEU A 38 -6.33 10.05 -4.03
N ASN A 39 -5.68 9.16 -3.29
CA ASN A 39 -5.67 9.22 -1.84
C ASN A 39 -4.48 8.44 -1.25
N GLU A 40 -4.01 8.90 -0.10
CA GLU A 40 -2.97 8.25 0.71
C GLU A 40 -3.54 8.05 2.11
N SER A 41 -3.70 6.80 2.54
CA SER A 41 -4.33 6.44 3.81
C SER A 41 -3.38 5.63 4.67
N LEU A 42 -3.07 6.10 5.87
CA LEU A 42 -2.40 5.31 6.90
C LEU A 42 -3.40 4.29 7.47
N VAL A 43 -3.14 3.00 7.29
CA VAL A 43 -4.05 1.90 7.71
C VAL A 43 -3.55 1.15 8.93
N ALA A 44 -2.25 1.20 9.20
CA ALA A 44 -1.67 0.73 10.45
C ALA A 44 -0.50 1.63 10.84
N MET A 45 -0.34 1.85 12.14
CA MET A 45 0.81 2.53 12.71
C MET A 45 1.42 1.60 13.74
N GLY A 46 2.75 1.45 13.70
CA GLY A 46 3.50 0.63 14.65
C GLY A 46 3.25 1.12 16.07
N THR A 47 2.58 0.28 16.85
CA THR A 47 2.46 0.40 18.31
C THR A 47 2.92 -0.93 18.94
N LEU A 48 2.95 -1.03 20.27
CA LEU A 48 3.21 -2.29 20.97
C LEU A 48 2.24 -3.43 20.57
N ASN A 49 1.06 -3.09 20.03
CA ASN A 49 0.09 -4.04 19.50
C ASN A 49 0.03 -3.91 17.97
N GLN A 50 0.14 -5.03 17.26
CA GLN A 50 -0.06 -5.07 15.81
C GLN A 50 -1.48 -4.60 15.47
N VAL A 51 -1.60 -3.52 14.70
CA VAL A 51 -2.90 -3.09 14.16
C VAL A 51 -3.24 -4.01 12.99
N ALA A 52 -4.32 -4.79 13.10
CA ALA A 52 -4.75 -5.68 12.03
C ALA A 52 -5.30 -4.88 10.84
N ILE A 53 -4.73 -5.08 9.66
CA ILE A 53 -5.21 -4.48 8.41
C ILE A 53 -6.23 -5.43 7.79
N HIS A 54 -7.51 -5.06 7.83
CA HIS A 54 -8.57 -5.87 7.25
C HIS A 54 -8.86 -5.46 5.80
N PRO A 55 -8.84 -6.39 4.82
CA PRO A 55 -9.17 -6.10 3.43
C PRO A 55 -10.49 -5.36 3.26
N ARG A 56 -11.55 -5.76 4.00
CA ARG A 56 -12.88 -5.12 3.88
C ARG A 56 -12.85 -3.60 4.07
N ASP A 57 -12.02 -3.12 4.99
CA ASP A 57 -11.98 -1.71 5.36
C ASP A 57 -11.20 -0.91 4.31
N VAL A 58 -10.14 -1.51 3.77
CA VAL A 58 -9.39 -0.96 2.64
C VAL A 58 -10.25 -0.92 1.38
N TYR A 59 -10.85 -2.04 0.97
CA TYR A 59 -11.65 -2.08 -0.25
C TYR A 59 -12.91 -1.21 -0.18
N ARG A 60 -13.55 -1.09 1.00
CA ARG A 60 -14.66 -0.15 1.19
C ARG A 60 -14.25 1.28 0.82
N HIS A 61 -13.06 1.71 1.26
CA HIS A 61 -12.53 3.03 0.94
C HIS A 61 -12.17 3.16 -0.54
N LEU A 62 -11.45 2.18 -1.10
CA LEU A 62 -11.06 2.17 -2.51
C LEU A 62 -12.26 2.25 -3.46
N ILE A 63 -13.33 1.50 -3.15
CA ILE A 63 -14.59 1.54 -3.90
C ILE A 63 -15.24 2.92 -3.79
N ALA A 64 -15.29 3.49 -2.58
CA ALA A 64 -15.94 4.78 -2.35
C ALA A 64 -15.30 5.95 -3.13
N ILE A 65 -13.99 5.87 -3.40
CA ILE A 65 -13.25 6.88 -4.16
C ILE A 65 -13.04 6.52 -5.64
N ASN A 66 -13.68 5.46 -6.12
CA ASN A 66 -13.54 4.95 -7.50
C ASN A 66 -12.08 4.68 -7.90
N ALA A 67 -11.30 4.09 -6.99
CA ALA A 67 -9.91 3.75 -7.28
C ALA A 67 -9.80 2.72 -8.41
N TYR A 68 -8.91 2.98 -9.37
CA TYR A 68 -8.53 1.99 -10.39
C TYR A 68 -7.68 0.89 -9.76
N GLY A 69 -6.72 1.30 -8.93
CA GLY A 69 -5.82 0.41 -8.24
C GLY A 69 -5.27 1.05 -6.99
N PHE A 70 -4.43 0.29 -6.29
CA PHE A 70 -3.73 0.77 -5.11
C PHE A 70 -2.38 0.09 -4.94
N MET A 71 -1.47 0.75 -4.22
CA MET A 71 -0.26 0.17 -3.67
C MET A 71 -0.37 0.08 -2.15
N MET A 72 0.27 -0.93 -1.57
CA MET A 72 0.49 -1.03 -0.13
C MET A 72 1.96 -0.73 0.16
N VAL A 73 2.22 0.15 1.11
CA VAL A 73 3.57 0.57 1.49
C VAL A 73 3.75 0.28 2.97
N HIS A 74 4.78 -0.49 3.35
CA HIS A 74 5.14 -0.75 4.73
C HIS A 74 6.60 -0.35 4.92
N ASN A 75 6.90 0.57 5.84
CA ASN A 75 8.28 0.93 6.17
C ASN A 75 8.74 0.19 7.43
N HIS A 76 10.02 -0.22 7.43
CA HIS A 76 10.70 -0.73 8.61
C HIS A 76 11.85 0.22 8.97
N PRO A 77 11.74 1.02 10.06
CA PRO A 77 12.78 1.93 10.52
C PRO A 77 14.12 1.24 10.82
N SER A 78 14.09 -0.07 11.11
CA SER A 78 15.28 -0.91 11.30
C SER A 78 16.11 -1.09 10.03
N GLY A 79 15.53 -0.80 8.85
CA GLY A 79 16.14 -1.06 7.54
C GLY A 79 16.09 -2.53 7.12
N ASN A 80 15.53 -3.44 7.93
CA ASN A 80 15.33 -4.83 7.53
C ASN A 80 14.09 -4.93 6.63
N LEU A 81 14.32 -5.16 5.34
CA LEU A 81 13.26 -5.30 4.33
C LEU A 81 12.73 -6.75 4.20
N THR A 82 13.17 -7.67 5.07
CA THR A 82 12.68 -9.03 5.06
C THR A 82 11.25 -9.07 5.56
N ALA A 83 10.30 -9.35 4.66
CA ALA A 83 8.90 -9.50 4.99
C ALA A 83 8.69 -10.61 6.05
N SER A 84 7.94 -10.30 7.09
CA SER A 84 7.55 -11.28 8.10
C SER A 84 6.53 -12.27 7.54
N SER A 85 6.32 -13.40 8.23
CA SER A 85 5.23 -14.33 7.87
C SER A 85 3.86 -13.67 7.88
N SER A 86 3.64 -12.69 8.76
CA SER A 86 2.41 -11.89 8.81
C SER A 86 2.27 -11.01 7.57
N ASP A 87 3.35 -10.36 7.12
CA ASP A 87 3.34 -9.53 5.91
C ASP A 87 2.97 -10.36 4.68
N TYR A 88 3.52 -11.59 4.56
CA TYR A 88 3.16 -12.52 3.49
C TYR A 88 1.67 -12.91 3.53
N GLN A 89 1.12 -13.18 4.72
CA GLN A 89 -0.30 -13.53 4.85
C GLN A 89 -1.21 -12.37 4.45
N VAL A 90 -0.88 -11.15 4.88
CA VAL A 90 -1.61 -9.94 4.48
C VAL A 90 -1.52 -9.77 2.95
N LEU A 91 -0.32 -9.83 2.38
CA LEU A 91 -0.12 -9.70 0.94
C LEU A 91 -0.98 -10.71 0.14
N GLN A 92 -1.00 -11.98 0.54
CA GLN A 92 -1.80 -13.01 -0.12
C GLN A 92 -3.31 -12.73 -0.03
N GLN A 93 -3.81 -12.29 1.13
CA GLN A 93 -5.22 -11.92 1.26
C GLN A 93 -5.60 -10.79 0.32
N PHE A 94 -4.76 -9.75 0.22
CA PHE A 94 -5.01 -8.62 -0.66
C PHE A 94 -4.97 -9.01 -2.13
N ILE A 95 -4.04 -9.88 -2.57
CA ILE A 95 -4.00 -10.42 -3.93
C ILE A 95 -5.32 -11.13 -4.27
N LEU A 96 -5.79 -12.03 -3.39
CA LEU A 96 -7.03 -12.77 -3.60
C LEU A 96 -8.25 -11.84 -3.68
N CYS A 97 -8.37 -10.90 -2.74
CA CYS A 97 -9.47 -9.93 -2.74
C CYS A 97 -9.48 -9.06 -4.00
N SER A 98 -8.31 -8.60 -4.46
CA SER A 98 -8.19 -7.79 -5.68
C SER A 98 -8.67 -8.53 -6.92
N ALA A 99 -8.35 -9.82 -7.02
CA ALA A 99 -8.79 -10.66 -8.13
C ALA A 99 -10.32 -10.80 -8.19
N ILE A 100 -11.00 -10.78 -7.03
CA ILE A 100 -12.46 -10.88 -6.91
C ILE A 100 -13.13 -9.52 -7.13
N ILE A 101 -12.68 -8.50 -6.41
CA ILE A 101 -13.30 -7.16 -6.38
C ILE A 101 -13.02 -6.37 -7.66
N LYS A 102 -11.99 -6.76 -8.43
CA LYS A 102 -11.54 -6.11 -9.67
C LYS A 102 -11.02 -4.68 -9.45
N ILE A 103 -10.29 -4.49 -8.35
CA ILE A 103 -9.43 -3.32 -8.13
C ILE A 103 -7.98 -3.80 -8.19
N HIS A 104 -7.13 -3.11 -8.94
CA HIS A 104 -5.77 -3.56 -9.20
C HIS A 104 -4.88 -3.38 -7.96
N PHE A 105 -4.39 -4.47 -7.38
CA PHE A 105 -3.28 -4.39 -6.43
C PHE A 105 -1.97 -4.26 -7.21
N LEU A 106 -1.41 -3.06 -7.20
CA LEU A 106 -0.17 -2.71 -7.86
C LEU A 106 0.97 -3.09 -6.91
N ILE A 107 1.75 -4.11 -7.28
CA ILE A 107 2.86 -4.58 -6.47
C ILE A 107 4.14 -3.96 -7.01
N PHE A 108 4.92 -3.36 -6.11
CA PHE A 108 6.26 -2.86 -6.39
C PHE A 108 7.27 -3.76 -5.70
N HIS A 109 8.27 -4.20 -6.46
CA HIS A 109 9.39 -4.99 -5.97
C HIS A 109 10.65 -4.11 -6.03
N TYR A 110 11.35 -3.99 -4.90
CA TYR A 110 12.64 -3.30 -4.80
C TYR A 110 13.80 -4.22 -5.20
#